data_AF-A0A955THQ5-F1
#
_entry.id   AF-A0A955THQ5-F1
#
_cell.length_a   1.000
_cell.length_b   1.000
_cell.length_c   1.000
_cell.angle_alpha   90.00
_cell.angle_beta   90.00
_cell.angle_gamma   90.00
#
_symmetry.space_group_name_H-M   'P 1'
#
loop_
_entity.id
_entity.type
_entity.pdbx_description
1 polymer ?
#
loop_
_entity_poly.entity_id
_entity_poly.type
_entity_poly.pdbx_seq_one_letter_code
_entity_poly.pdbx_strand_id
1 'polypeptide(L)' 'MTTSPHIVIIGSGPGGYVAAIRAAQLGAKVTILEEQVLGGVCLNWG' A
#
# COMPACT_ATOMS: atom_id res chain seq x y z
N MET A 1 -1.04 24.27 10.27
CA MET A 1 -1.57 22.91 10.00
C MET A 1 -0.81 22.36 8.80
N THR A 2 -0.02 21.30 8.99
CA THR A 2 0.62 20.59 7.87
C THR A 2 -0.38 19.59 7.30
N THR A 3 -0.64 19.65 6.00
CA THR A 3 -1.51 18.69 5.31
C THR A 3 -0.90 17.29 5.34
N SER A 4 -1.66 16.30 5.78
CA SER A 4 -1.27 14.89 5.68
C SER A 4 -1.09 14.51 4.20
N PRO A 5 0.04 13.88 3.81
CA PRO A 5 0.25 13.48 2.43
C PRO A 5 -0.78 12.44 1.98
N HIS A 6 -1.19 12.51 0.72
CA HIS A 6 -2.05 11.52 0.07
C HIS A 6 -1.18 10.64 -0.84
N ILE A 7 -1.21 9.32 -0.61
CA ILE A 7 -0.37 8.38 -1.33
C ILE A 7 -1.27 7.34 -2.01
N VAL A 8 -1.10 7.18 -3.31
CA VAL A 8 -1.73 6.11 -4.10
C VAL A 8 -0.66 5.08 -4.45
N ILE A 9 -0.95 3.81 -4.16
CA ILE A 9 -0.06 2.68 -4.44
C ILE A 9 -0.77 1.76 -5.44
N ILE A 10 -0.09 1.41 -6.53
CA ILE A 10 -0.58 0.47 -7.53
C ILE A 10 0.12 -0.86 -7.29
N GLY A 11 -0.66 -1.90 -7.01
CA GLY A 11 -0.19 -3.23 -6.63
C GLY A 11 -0.05 -3.38 -5.11
N SER A 12 -0.54 -4.51 -4.61
CA SER A 12 -0.59 -4.89 -3.20
C SER A 12 0.31 -6.08 -2.89
N GLY A 13 1.37 -6.28 -3.67
CA GLY A 13 2.43 -7.25 -3.35
C GLY A 13 3.24 -6.86 -2.10
N PRO A 14 4.30 -7.62 -1.76
CA PRO A 14 5.11 -7.39 -0.55
C PRO A 14 5.59 -5.95 -0.37
N GLY A 15 6.08 -5.33 -1.45
CA GLY A 15 6.46 -3.93 -1.40
C GLY A 15 5.28 -2.98 -1.23
N GLY A 16 4.17 -3.26 -1.91
CA GLY A 16 2.99 -2.39 -1.97
C GLY A 16 2.26 -2.28 -0.64
N TYR A 17 1.87 -3.41 -0.04
CA TYR A 17 1.16 -3.37 1.24
C TYR A 17 2.07 -2.90 2.39
N VAL A 18 3.37 -3.23 2.38
CA VAL A 18 4.31 -2.75 3.41
C VAL A 18 4.51 -1.25 3.31
N ALA A 19 4.69 -0.71 2.10
CA ALA A 19 4.79 0.73 1.87
C ALA A 19 3.51 1.44 2.33
N ALA A 20 2.34 0.86 2.05
CA ALA A 20 1.06 1.42 2.47
C ALA A 20 0.92 1.48 3.99
N ILE A 21 1.24 0.38 4.68
CA ILE A 21 1.21 0.31 6.14
C ILE A 21 2.16 1.35 6.73
N ARG A 22 3.40 1.44 6.21
CA ARG A 22 4.38 2.39 6.73
C ARG A 22 3.99 3.84 6.49
N ALA A 23 3.45 4.14 5.30
CA ALA A 23 2.93 5.46 4.97
C ALA A 23 1.77 5.87 5.91
N ALA A 24 0.83 4.97 6.17
CA ALA A 24 -0.28 5.21 7.09
C ALA A 24 0.22 5.46 8.53
N GLN A 25 1.20 4.69 9.01
CA GLN A 25 1.83 4.91 10.32
C GLN A 25 2.52 6.28 10.43
N LEU A 26 3.04 6.81 9.32
CA LEU A 26 3.65 8.14 9.25
C LEU A 26 2.64 9.28 9.07
N GLY A 27 1.34 8.98 9.12
CA GLY A 27 0.26 9.98 9.05
C GLY A 27 -0.19 10.33 7.63
N ALA A 28 0.18 9.53 6.63
CA ALA A 28 -0.35 9.68 5.28
C ALA A 28 -1.76 9.08 5.16
N LYS A 29 -2.59 9.67 4.30
CA LYS A 29 -3.82 9.03 3.81
C LYS A 29 -3.47 8.18 2.60
N VAL A 30 -3.67 6.87 2.69
CA VAL A 30 -3.21 5.91 1.68
C VAL A 30 -4.38 5.25 0.97
N THR A 31 -4.28 5.11 -0.35
CA THR A 31 -5.17 4.30 -1.20
C THR A 31 -4.33 3.26 -1.95
N ILE A 32 -4.71 1.99 -1.88
CA ILE A 32 -4.11 0.93 -2.70
C ILE A 32 -5.08 0.56 -3.81
N LEU A 33 -4.57 0.41 -5.03
CA LEU A 33 -5.27 -0.16 -6.17
C LEU A 33 -4.63 -1.52 -6.48
N GLU A 34 -5.42 -2.58 -6.41
CA GLU A 34 -5.02 -3.93 -6.77
C GLU A 34 -6.05 -4.48 -7.77
N GLU A 35 -5.56 -5.12 -8.83
CA GLU A 35 -6.40 -5.73 -9.85
C GLU A 35 -6.84 -7.14 -9.43
N GLN A 36 -5.96 -7.87 -8.74
CA GLN A 36 -6.18 -9.26 -8.36
C GLN A 36 -6.35 -9.43 -6.84
N VAL A 37 -5.47 -10.21 -6.20
CA VAL A 37 -5.52 -10.57 -4.78
C VAL A 37 -4.44 -9.86 -3.98
N LEU A 38 -4.82 -9.45 -2.76
CA LEU A 38 -3.90 -8.84 -1.80
C LEU A 38 -2.71 -9.76 -1.52
N GLY A 39 -1.52 -9.17 -1.39
CA GLY A 39 -0.27 -9.89 -1.13
C GLY A 39 0.50 -10.29 -2.38
N GLY A 40 -0.08 -10.11 -3.58
CA GLY A 40 0.58 -10.35 -4.87
C GLY A 40 1.14 -11.77 -5.01
N VAL A 41 2.20 -11.92 -5.81
CA VAL A 41 2.82 -13.23 -6.09
C VAL A 41 3.29 -13.94 -4.82
N CYS A 42 4.03 -13.24 -3.95
CA CYS A 42 4.64 -13.82 -2.75
C CYS A 42 3.64 -14.50 -1.80
N LEU A 43 2.45 -13.92 -1.60
CA LEU A 43 1.48 -14.50 -0.65
C LEU A 43 0.60 -15.58 -1.28
N ASN A 44 0.38 -15.52 -2.59
CA ASN A 44 -0.65 -16.31 -3.26
C ASN A 44 -0.08 -17.42 -4.17
N TRP A 45 1.16 -17.28 -4.66
CA TRP A 45 1.75 -18.18 -5.65
C TRP A 45 3.24 -18.52 -5.42
N GLY A 46 3.96 -17.83 -4.52
CA GLY A 46 5.35 -18.14 -4.17
C GLY A 46 6.19 -16.91 -3.84
#